data_AF-A0A9P4XN47-F1
#
_entry.id   AF-A0A9P4XN47-F1
#
_cell.length_a   1.000
_cell.length_b   1.000
_cell.length_c   1.000
_cell.angle_alpha   90.00
_cell.angle_beta   90.00
_cell.angle_gamma   90.00
#
_symmetry.space_group_name_H-M   'P 1'
#
loop_
_entity.id
_entity.type
_entity.pdbx_description
1 polymer ?
#
loop_
_entity_poly.entity_id
_entity_poly.type
_entity_poly.pdbx_seq_one_letter_code
_entity_poly.pdbx_strand_id
1 'polypeptide(L)'
;MGQHALKTLALCLLVYPIPVASYTYYRDDESCDLVGDGDIYGIGIRISIYIQSFTAIIGLLASGPEILRPLRFGFNAIATAIVINFFKDINRNGFLYLEYWIIFAQLQFILWILNYISILMIIATTMKEDSNLGYFSIAWTFLLSSILLVTQIWLYWDGINLGHHTDCKEMINFYVPVDMYAKKWHYFLRASSVLAASTLLPATVLGVVLYFILGFWVEFKKLNASYTILFLITLLPTTFSPTISYTLVGLFALVSGIIWTEGTIRVNNIDLSGATISSSGQLISLIVTIFTSIPILWTIFLAFFTGGNPQPAENQQHVNTSAEEPTNGTDLRHQERENQTVGPVMAGHLGIDAGNIV
;
A
#
# COMPACT_ATOMS: atom_id res chain seq x y z
N MET A 1 8.24 19.79 -11.11
CA MET A 1 7.26 18.71 -11.36
C MET A 1 7.40 18.28 -12.82
N GLY A 2 8.08 17.15 -13.07
CA GLY A 2 8.64 16.84 -14.39
C GLY A 2 7.60 16.43 -15.45
N GLN A 3 7.91 16.68 -16.72
CA GLN A 3 7.11 16.28 -17.91
C GLN A 3 6.60 14.83 -17.88
N HIS A 4 7.29 13.93 -17.17
CA HIS A 4 6.86 12.55 -16.99
C HIS A 4 5.57 12.43 -16.17
N ALA A 5 5.39 13.20 -15.10
CA ALA A 5 4.17 13.15 -14.29
C ALA A 5 2.95 13.63 -15.08
N LEU A 6 3.11 14.65 -15.92
CA LEU A 6 2.05 15.18 -16.78
C LEU A 6 1.70 14.20 -17.91
N LYS A 7 2.69 13.51 -18.49
CA LYS A 7 2.46 12.47 -19.51
C LYS A 7 1.80 11.22 -18.91
N THR A 8 2.19 10.81 -17.70
CA THR A 8 1.54 9.70 -16.98
C THR A 8 0.10 10.06 -16.61
N LEU A 9 -0.15 11.27 -16.12
CA LEU A 9 -1.51 11.75 -15.82
C LEU A 9 -2.38 11.84 -17.09
N ALA A 10 -1.83 12.34 -18.20
CA ALA A 10 -2.52 12.41 -19.48
C ALA A 10 -2.80 11.02 -20.09
N LEU A 11 -1.90 10.05 -19.91
CA LEU A 11 -2.12 8.67 -20.32
C LEU A 11 -3.19 7.99 -19.43
N CYS A 12 -3.20 8.27 -18.13
CA CYS A 12 -4.25 7.80 -17.21
C CYS A 12 -5.63 8.41 -17.51
N LEU A 13 -5.70 9.65 -18.00
CA LEU A 13 -6.95 10.32 -18.37
C LEU A 13 -7.47 9.92 -19.76
N LEU A 14 -6.59 9.54 -20.69
CA LEU A 14 -6.96 9.04 -22.03
C LEU A 14 -7.41 7.57 -22.01
N VAL A 15 -7.07 6.83 -20.96
CA VAL A 15 -7.62 5.50 -20.67
C VAL A 15 -8.71 5.66 -19.60
N TYR A 16 -9.70 6.51 -19.86
CA TYR A 16 -11.02 6.36 -19.23
C TYR A 16 -11.71 5.26 -20.04
N PRO A 17 -11.59 3.96 -19.68
CA PRO A 17 -12.50 2.98 -20.26
C PRO A 17 -13.90 3.49 -19.98
N ILE A 18 -14.77 3.48 -21.00
CA ILE A 18 -16.22 3.60 -20.77
C ILE A 18 -16.52 2.51 -19.76
N PRO A 19 -16.79 2.88 -18.50
CA PRO A 19 -16.80 1.88 -17.47
C PRO A 19 -18.04 1.05 -17.72
N VAL A 20 -17.84 -0.21 -18.10
CA VAL A 20 -18.92 -1.14 -18.35
C VAL A 20 -19.80 -1.08 -17.10
N ALA A 21 -21.11 -0.96 -17.29
CA ALA A 21 -22.02 -0.83 -16.18
C ALA A 21 -22.21 -2.21 -15.51
N SER A 22 -21.15 -2.72 -14.89
CA SER A 22 -21.25 -3.81 -13.93
C SER A 22 -21.47 -3.22 -12.55
N TYR A 23 -22.31 -3.91 -11.79
CA TYR A 23 -22.59 -3.80 -10.36
C TYR A 23 -23.24 -5.14 -10.00
N THR A 24 -23.39 -5.44 -8.72
CA THR A 24 -24.02 -6.69 -8.27
C THR A 24 -25.52 -6.49 -8.13
N TYR A 25 -26.31 -7.37 -8.75
CA TYR A 25 -27.77 -7.27 -8.79
C TYR A 25 -28.43 -8.66 -8.89
N TYR A 26 -29.72 -8.74 -8.56
CA TYR A 26 -30.51 -9.94 -8.85
C TYR A 26 -30.80 -10.04 -10.33
N ARG A 27 -30.64 -11.23 -10.91
CA ARG A 27 -30.87 -11.44 -12.35
C ARG A 27 -32.26 -11.00 -12.77
N ASP A 28 -33.27 -11.41 -12.00
CA ASP A 28 -34.69 -11.11 -12.20
C ASP A 28 -35.37 -10.87 -10.85
N ASP A 29 -36.47 -10.10 -10.81
CA ASP A 29 -37.21 -9.73 -9.57
C ASP A 29 -37.72 -10.95 -8.78
N GLU A 30 -38.02 -12.04 -9.46
CA GLU A 30 -38.53 -13.28 -8.86
C GLU A 30 -37.42 -14.26 -8.45
N SER A 31 -36.19 -14.00 -8.86
CA SER A 31 -35.05 -14.90 -8.65
C SER A 31 -34.13 -14.39 -7.53
N CYS A 32 -33.58 -15.31 -6.75
CA CYS A 32 -32.49 -14.99 -5.81
C CYS A 32 -31.11 -15.23 -6.42
N ASP A 33 -31.03 -15.31 -7.75
CA ASP A 33 -29.76 -15.49 -8.46
C ASP A 33 -29.05 -14.13 -8.56
N LEU A 34 -27.84 -14.06 -8.03
CA LEU A 34 -27.04 -12.84 -8.07
C LEU A 34 -26.07 -12.86 -9.25
N VAL A 35 -26.06 -11.78 -10.03
CA VAL A 35 -25.03 -11.50 -11.03
C VAL A 35 -24.02 -10.55 -10.39
N GLY A 36 -22.76 -10.96 -10.35
CA GLY A 36 -21.71 -10.21 -9.65
C GLY A 36 -20.93 -9.23 -10.52
N ASP A 37 -20.32 -8.23 -9.87
CA ASP A 37 -19.45 -7.28 -10.55
C ASP A 37 -18.03 -7.82 -10.79
N GLY A 38 -17.74 -8.11 -12.05
CA GLY A 38 -16.43 -8.53 -12.54
C GLY A 38 -15.29 -7.51 -12.36
N ASP A 39 -15.60 -6.21 -12.33
CA ASP A 39 -14.62 -5.12 -12.23
C ASP A 39 -14.31 -4.73 -10.76
N ILE A 40 -14.98 -5.35 -9.79
CA ILE A 40 -14.69 -5.19 -8.35
C ILE A 40 -14.06 -6.45 -7.77
N TYR A 41 -14.62 -7.62 -8.10
CA TYR A 41 -14.17 -8.90 -7.54
C TYR A 41 -14.22 -10.04 -8.54
N GLY A 42 -14.11 -9.76 -9.85
CA GLY A 42 -13.92 -10.78 -10.88
C GLY A 42 -12.63 -11.57 -10.70
N ILE A 43 -12.53 -12.70 -11.41
CA ILE A 43 -11.44 -13.67 -11.20
C ILE A 43 -10.05 -13.05 -11.41
N GLY A 44 -9.91 -12.15 -12.38
CA GLY A 44 -8.64 -11.46 -12.62
C GLY A 44 -8.20 -10.59 -11.45
N ILE A 45 -9.13 -9.86 -10.81
CA ILE A 45 -8.86 -9.02 -9.63
C ILE A 45 -8.51 -9.90 -8.42
N ARG A 46 -9.28 -10.95 -8.16
CA ARG A 46 -9.02 -11.83 -7.02
C ARG A 46 -7.66 -12.52 -7.11
N ILE A 47 -7.35 -13.13 -8.27
CA ILE A 47 -6.05 -13.75 -8.52
C ILE A 47 -4.91 -12.73 -8.38
N SER A 48 -5.11 -11.52 -8.91
CA SER A 48 -4.13 -10.43 -8.79
C SER A 48 -3.78 -10.13 -7.34
N ILE A 49 -4.81 -9.94 -6.51
CA ILE A 49 -4.69 -9.65 -5.09
C ILE A 49 -4.00 -10.82 -4.36
N TYR A 50 -4.36 -12.06 -4.68
CA TYR A 50 -3.77 -13.25 -4.05
C TYR A 50 -2.29 -13.42 -4.40
N ILE A 51 -1.92 -13.29 -5.68
CA ILE A 51 -0.53 -13.40 -6.13
C ILE A 51 0.32 -12.30 -5.51
N GLN A 52 -0.16 -11.04 -5.50
CA GLN A 52 0.60 -9.96 -4.88
C GLN A 52 0.74 -10.19 -3.37
N SER A 53 -0.29 -10.69 -2.69
CA SER A 53 -0.21 -10.93 -1.24
C SER A 53 0.78 -12.02 -0.91
N PHE A 54 0.75 -13.11 -1.68
CA PHE A 54 1.71 -14.18 -1.58
C PHE A 54 3.14 -13.68 -1.84
N THR A 55 3.32 -12.89 -2.90
CA THR A 55 4.61 -12.26 -3.22
C THR A 55 5.10 -11.33 -2.12
N ALA A 56 4.18 -10.60 -1.45
CA ALA A 56 4.52 -9.73 -0.33
C ALA A 56 5.06 -10.53 0.85
N ILE A 57 4.39 -11.64 1.19
CA ILE A 57 4.77 -12.52 2.30
C ILE A 57 6.14 -13.15 2.05
N ILE A 58 6.37 -13.71 0.85
CA ILE A 58 7.67 -14.31 0.52
C ILE A 58 8.76 -13.24 0.44
N GLY A 59 8.49 -12.09 -0.18
CA GLY A 59 9.43 -10.97 -0.25
C GLY A 59 9.85 -10.47 1.13
N LEU A 60 8.89 -10.34 2.05
CA LEU A 60 9.17 -9.96 3.43
C LEU A 60 10.07 -10.98 4.14
N LEU A 61 9.80 -12.28 3.94
CA LEU A 61 10.59 -13.36 4.54
C LEU A 61 12.01 -13.46 3.97
N ALA A 62 12.18 -13.27 2.67
CA ALA A 62 13.43 -13.55 1.97
C ALA A 62 14.35 -12.35 1.83
N SER A 63 13.83 -11.13 1.71
CA SER A 63 14.63 -9.95 1.35
C SER A 63 14.28 -8.69 2.14
N GLY A 64 13.40 -8.79 3.14
CA GLY A 64 12.98 -7.67 3.96
C GLY A 64 11.98 -6.75 3.26
N PRO A 65 11.61 -5.63 3.89
CA PRO A 65 10.47 -4.84 3.44
C PRO A 65 10.77 -3.94 2.22
N GLU A 66 12.04 -3.62 1.96
CA GLU A 66 12.46 -2.69 0.90
C GLU A 66 12.08 -3.18 -0.50
N ILE A 67 12.15 -4.49 -0.73
CA ILE A 67 11.80 -5.11 -2.01
C ILE A 67 10.30 -4.98 -2.34
N LEU A 68 9.45 -4.66 -1.35
CA LEU A 68 8.00 -4.60 -1.50
C LEU A 68 7.51 -3.26 -2.06
N ARG A 69 8.41 -2.32 -2.35
CA ARG A 69 8.04 -1.01 -2.89
C ARG A 69 7.21 -1.07 -4.18
N PRO A 70 7.59 -1.83 -5.24
CA PRO A 70 6.79 -1.93 -6.46
C PRO A 70 5.43 -2.57 -6.20
N LEU A 71 5.39 -3.56 -5.30
CA LEU A 71 4.18 -4.29 -4.94
C LEU A 71 3.13 -3.39 -4.28
N ARG A 72 3.55 -2.50 -3.37
CA ARG A 72 2.66 -1.52 -2.76
C ARG A 72 2.02 -0.59 -3.79
N PHE A 73 2.80 -0.17 -4.79
CA PHE A 73 2.26 0.65 -5.87
C PHE A 73 1.20 -0.13 -6.66
N GLY A 74 1.46 -1.40 -6.99
CA GLY A 74 0.50 -2.28 -7.65
C GLY A 74 -0.80 -2.46 -6.85
N PHE A 75 -0.68 -2.78 -5.56
CA PHE A 75 -1.81 -2.89 -4.65
C PHE A 75 -2.62 -1.60 -4.56
N ASN A 76 -1.96 -0.46 -4.40
CA ASN A 76 -2.63 0.83 -4.33
C ASN A 76 -3.38 1.16 -5.62
N ALA A 77 -2.81 0.86 -6.78
CA ALA A 77 -3.46 1.07 -8.06
C ALA A 77 -4.75 0.24 -8.18
N ILE A 78 -4.67 -1.06 -7.86
CA ILE A 78 -5.83 -1.97 -7.91
C ILE A 78 -6.87 -1.58 -6.85
N ALA A 79 -6.43 -1.30 -5.63
CA ALA A 79 -7.33 -0.88 -4.55
C ALA A 79 -8.06 0.42 -4.89
N THR A 80 -7.37 1.38 -5.52
CA THR A 80 -7.99 2.62 -6.00
C THR A 80 -9.06 2.34 -7.05
N ALA A 81 -8.76 1.47 -8.04
CA ALA A 81 -9.73 1.11 -9.07
C ALA A 81 -10.98 0.46 -8.46
N ILE A 82 -10.81 -0.48 -7.52
CA ILE A 82 -11.91 -1.15 -6.82
C ILE A 82 -12.74 -0.15 -6.02
N VAL A 83 -12.09 0.75 -5.27
CA VAL A 83 -12.79 1.76 -4.47
C VAL A 83 -13.58 2.72 -5.35
N ILE A 84 -13.01 3.17 -6.47
CA ILE A 84 -13.71 4.06 -7.43
C ILE A 84 -14.93 3.34 -8.03
N ASN A 85 -14.78 2.10 -8.48
CA ASN A 85 -15.89 1.31 -9.02
C ASN A 85 -17.00 1.13 -7.97
N PHE A 86 -16.64 0.74 -6.74
CA PHE A 86 -17.58 0.61 -5.64
C PHE A 86 -18.40 1.88 -5.38
N PHE A 87 -17.76 3.05 -5.32
CA PHE A 87 -18.49 4.32 -5.10
C PHE A 87 -19.38 4.72 -6.27
N LYS A 88 -19.00 4.36 -7.50
CA LYS A 88 -19.81 4.60 -8.69
C LYS A 88 -21.13 3.83 -8.63
N ASP A 89 -21.13 2.64 -8.03
CA ASP A 89 -22.31 1.76 -7.99
C ASP A 89 -23.32 2.10 -6.89
N ILE A 90 -22.95 2.96 -5.94
CA ILE A 90 -23.87 3.48 -4.90
C ILE A 90 -25.14 4.08 -5.51
N ASN A 91 -25.02 4.76 -6.65
CA ASN A 91 -26.16 5.44 -7.28
C ASN A 91 -27.10 4.49 -8.07
N ARG A 92 -26.77 3.19 -8.15
CA ARG A 92 -27.47 2.23 -9.03
C ARG A 92 -28.43 1.30 -8.30
N ASN A 93 -28.63 1.48 -6.99
CA ASN A 93 -29.42 0.57 -6.14
C ASN A 93 -28.94 -0.90 -6.22
N GLY A 94 -27.66 -1.13 -6.53
CA GLY A 94 -27.06 -2.46 -6.51
C GLY A 94 -26.96 -3.03 -5.09
N PHE A 95 -26.54 -4.29 -5.00
CA PHE A 95 -26.35 -5.01 -3.75
C PHE A 95 -25.05 -4.60 -3.05
N LEU A 96 -25.01 -3.33 -2.66
CA LEU A 96 -23.82 -2.63 -2.19
C LEU A 96 -23.19 -3.28 -0.95
N TYR A 97 -24.02 -3.81 -0.06
CA TYR A 97 -23.51 -4.41 1.18
C TYR A 97 -22.72 -5.70 0.93
N LEU A 98 -23.21 -6.57 0.03
CA LEU A 98 -22.53 -7.81 -0.34
C LEU A 98 -21.20 -7.53 -1.04
N GLU A 99 -21.21 -6.58 -1.97
CA GLU A 99 -20.00 -6.12 -2.65
C GLU A 99 -18.97 -5.58 -1.67
N TYR A 100 -19.40 -4.69 -0.76
CA TYR A 100 -18.52 -4.14 0.24
C TYR A 100 -17.95 -5.22 1.15
N TRP A 101 -18.74 -6.24 1.54
CA TRP A 101 -18.21 -7.34 2.34
C TRP A 101 -17.10 -8.09 1.60
N ILE A 102 -17.28 -8.36 0.30
CA ILE A 102 -16.26 -8.99 -0.53
C ILE A 102 -15.02 -8.09 -0.65
N ILE A 103 -15.21 -6.80 -0.90
CA ILE A 103 -14.13 -5.79 -0.96
C ILE A 103 -13.39 -5.73 0.38
N PHE A 104 -14.12 -5.70 1.49
CA PHE A 104 -13.56 -5.64 2.82
C PHE A 104 -12.74 -6.91 3.13
N ALA A 105 -13.30 -8.08 2.85
CA ALA A 105 -12.61 -9.36 3.03
C ALA A 105 -11.31 -9.45 2.22
N GLN A 106 -11.30 -8.94 0.99
CA GLN A 106 -10.12 -9.00 0.12
C GLN A 106 -9.13 -7.84 0.36
N LEU A 107 -9.56 -6.57 0.35
CA LEU A 107 -8.67 -5.41 0.42
C LEU A 107 -8.27 -5.05 1.84
N GLN A 108 -9.19 -5.07 2.81
CA GLN A 108 -8.94 -4.40 4.10
C GLN A 108 -7.78 -5.05 4.84
N PHE A 109 -7.75 -6.38 4.89
CA PHE A 109 -6.66 -7.13 5.52
C PHE A 109 -5.32 -6.88 4.85
N ILE A 110 -5.32 -6.79 3.52
CA ILE A 110 -4.11 -6.55 2.74
C ILE A 110 -3.61 -5.13 2.96
N LEU A 111 -4.48 -4.13 2.87
CA LEU A 111 -4.14 -2.74 3.13
C LEU A 111 -3.64 -2.56 4.57
N TRP A 112 -4.18 -3.29 5.54
CA TRP A 112 -3.63 -3.32 6.91
C TRP A 112 -2.21 -3.84 6.97
N ILE A 113 -1.94 -4.99 6.35
CA ILE A 113 -0.57 -5.55 6.28
C ILE A 113 0.37 -4.54 5.60
N LEU A 114 -0.04 -3.95 4.48
CA LEU A 114 0.78 -3.00 3.72
C LEU A 114 1.01 -1.69 4.47
N ASN A 115 -0.01 -1.14 5.14
CA ASN A 115 0.14 0.02 6.02
C ASN A 115 1.12 -0.26 7.14
N TYR A 116 1.00 -1.44 7.75
CA TYR A 116 1.85 -1.82 8.87
C TYR A 116 3.31 -2.04 8.43
N ILE A 117 3.54 -2.74 7.31
CA ILE A 117 4.87 -2.84 6.66
C ILE A 117 5.42 -1.45 6.32
N SER A 118 4.55 -0.55 5.86
CA SER A 118 4.94 0.81 5.50
C SER A 118 5.38 1.64 6.69
N ILE A 119 4.71 1.51 7.84
CA ILE A 119 5.15 2.14 9.10
C ILE A 119 6.54 1.65 9.47
N LEU A 120 6.79 0.34 9.42
CA LEU A 120 8.11 -0.24 9.73
C LEU A 120 9.19 0.26 8.78
N MET A 121 8.86 0.43 7.50
CA MET A 121 9.79 1.00 6.55
C MET A 121 10.08 2.46 6.85
N ILE A 122 9.08 3.29 7.17
CA ILE A 122 9.34 4.67 7.61
C ILE A 122 10.29 4.67 8.83
N ILE A 123 10.11 3.75 9.76
CA ILE A 123 10.99 3.58 10.93
C ILE A 123 12.41 3.20 10.48
N ALA A 124 12.56 2.29 9.51
CA ALA A 124 13.86 1.86 9.02
C ALA A 124 14.55 2.88 8.09
N THR A 125 13.78 3.60 7.27
CA THR A 125 14.25 4.51 6.21
C THR A 125 14.37 5.96 6.66
N THR A 126 13.79 6.37 7.79
CA THR A 126 14.16 7.64 8.45
C THR A 126 15.66 7.71 8.79
N MET A 127 16.39 6.60 8.63
CA MET A 127 17.85 6.49 8.69
C MET A 127 18.57 6.63 7.32
N LYS A 128 17.87 6.70 6.17
CA LYS A 128 18.47 6.75 4.82
C LYS A 128 17.85 7.86 3.95
N GLU A 129 18.72 8.68 3.35
CA GLU A 129 18.45 10.05 2.93
C GLU A 129 17.59 10.24 1.64
N ASP A 130 17.32 9.20 0.83
CA ASP A 130 16.95 9.41 -0.59
C ASP A 130 15.55 8.94 -1.08
N SER A 131 14.55 8.68 -0.22
CA SER A 131 13.33 7.96 -0.67
C SER A 131 12.01 8.74 -0.78
N ASN A 132 11.98 9.92 -1.41
CA ASN A 132 10.75 10.74 -1.59
C ASN A 132 9.56 9.97 -2.21
N LEU A 133 9.78 9.10 -3.20
CA LEU A 133 8.72 8.37 -3.89
C LEU A 133 8.12 7.22 -3.02
N GLY A 134 8.81 6.77 -1.97
CA GLY A 134 8.28 5.76 -1.05
C GLY A 134 7.12 6.28 -0.22
N TYR A 135 7.24 7.52 0.27
CA TYR A 135 6.28 8.12 1.18
C TYR A 135 4.88 8.33 0.54
N PHE A 136 4.83 8.71 -0.75
CA PHE A 136 3.56 8.90 -1.45
C PHE A 136 2.70 7.63 -1.47
N SER A 137 3.33 6.49 -1.79
CA SER A 137 2.63 5.20 -1.81
C SER A 137 2.05 4.88 -0.43
N ILE A 138 2.78 5.18 0.64
CA ILE A 138 2.34 4.91 2.01
C ILE A 138 1.14 5.77 2.39
N ALA A 139 1.23 7.08 2.14
CA ALA A 139 0.13 8.02 2.40
C ALA A 139 -1.13 7.63 1.62
N TRP A 140 -0.96 7.16 0.38
CA TRP A 140 -2.07 6.70 -0.44
C TRP A 140 -2.73 5.43 0.12
N THR A 141 -1.96 4.45 0.60
CA THR A 141 -2.51 3.24 1.24
C THR A 141 -3.32 3.60 2.48
N PHE A 142 -2.83 4.53 3.30
CA PHE A 142 -3.54 5.07 4.45
C PHE A 142 -4.83 5.79 4.06
N LEU A 143 -4.78 6.64 3.03
CA LEU A 143 -5.97 7.33 2.54
C LEU A 143 -7.05 6.33 2.11
N LEU A 144 -6.70 5.33 1.29
CA LEU A 144 -7.62 4.28 0.85
C LEU A 144 -8.22 3.51 2.04
N SER A 145 -7.40 3.20 3.04
CA SER A 145 -7.85 2.51 4.26
C SER A 145 -8.84 3.36 5.07
N SER A 146 -8.61 4.67 5.17
CA SER A 146 -9.56 5.59 5.83
C SER A 146 -10.89 5.63 5.13
N ILE A 147 -10.85 5.73 3.80
CA ILE A 147 -12.06 5.79 2.97
C ILE A 147 -12.88 4.53 3.21
N LEU A 148 -12.28 3.34 3.15
CA LEU A 148 -12.98 2.09 3.41
C LEU A 148 -13.58 2.01 4.83
N LEU A 149 -12.85 2.46 5.85
CA LEU A 149 -13.32 2.46 7.24
C LEU A 149 -14.48 3.42 7.49
N VAL A 150 -14.44 4.62 6.91
CA VAL A 150 -15.53 5.61 7.03
C VAL A 150 -16.77 5.11 6.29
N THR A 151 -16.59 4.56 5.09
CA THR A 151 -17.67 3.92 4.32
C THR A 151 -18.34 2.79 5.11
N GLN A 152 -17.58 2.05 5.91
CA GLN A 152 -18.11 0.97 6.76
C GLN A 152 -19.22 1.45 7.70
N ILE A 153 -19.02 2.62 8.34
CA ILE A 153 -20.00 3.20 9.26
C ILE A 153 -21.28 3.50 8.52
N TRP A 154 -21.20 4.24 7.41
CA TRP A 154 -22.39 4.61 6.65
C TRP A 154 -23.13 3.36 6.13
N LEU A 155 -22.40 2.39 5.59
CA LEU A 155 -22.98 1.19 5.01
C LEU A 155 -23.73 0.34 6.04
N TYR A 156 -23.20 0.18 7.26
CA TYR A 156 -23.84 -0.66 8.28
C TYR A 156 -25.04 0.03 8.96
N TRP A 157 -25.13 1.35 8.88
CA TRP A 157 -26.26 2.10 9.39
C TRP A 157 -27.38 2.20 8.37
N ASP A 158 -27.04 2.66 7.17
CA ASP A 158 -28.03 3.08 6.16
C ASP A 158 -27.98 2.21 4.90
N GLY A 159 -26.78 1.80 4.47
CA GLY A 159 -26.58 1.11 3.19
C GLY A 159 -26.91 -0.40 3.19
N ILE A 160 -27.15 -1.00 4.35
CA ILE A 160 -27.27 -2.46 4.51
C ILE A 160 -28.47 -3.06 3.77
N ASN A 161 -29.54 -2.29 3.61
CA ASN A 161 -30.78 -2.72 2.96
C ASN A 161 -30.83 -2.31 1.48
N LEU A 162 -29.80 -1.65 0.95
CA LEU A 162 -29.77 -1.24 -0.46
C LEU A 162 -29.66 -2.47 -1.36
N GLY A 163 -30.60 -2.59 -2.29
CA GLY A 163 -30.65 -3.69 -3.26
C GLY A 163 -31.02 -5.04 -2.66
N HIS A 164 -31.55 -5.13 -1.43
CA HIS A 164 -31.97 -6.39 -0.81
C HIS A 164 -33.42 -6.78 -1.20
N HIS A 165 -33.65 -8.06 -1.49
CA HIS A 165 -34.98 -8.63 -1.71
C HIS A 165 -35.39 -9.44 -0.49
N THR A 166 -36.54 -9.11 0.13
CA THR A 166 -36.97 -9.69 1.41
C THR A 166 -37.21 -11.19 1.39
N ASP A 167 -37.47 -11.75 0.20
CA ASP A 167 -37.73 -13.19 0.02
C ASP A 167 -36.44 -13.99 -0.24
N CYS A 168 -35.33 -13.30 -0.46
CA CYS A 168 -34.03 -13.90 -0.70
C CYS A 168 -33.19 -13.92 0.58
N LYS A 169 -32.42 -14.99 0.75
CA LYS A 169 -31.60 -15.21 1.94
C LYS A 169 -30.14 -15.16 1.55
N GLU A 170 -29.55 -13.98 1.72
CA GLU A 170 -28.12 -13.80 1.48
C GLU A 170 -27.31 -14.12 2.72
N MET A 171 -26.15 -14.74 2.48
CA MET A 171 -25.26 -15.17 3.54
C MET A 171 -23.86 -14.65 3.26
N ILE A 172 -23.18 -14.18 4.28
CA ILE A 172 -21.75 -13.91 4.22
C ILE A 172 -20.99 -15.08 4.82
N ASN A 173 -19.78 -15.35 4.32
CA ASN A 173 -18.92 -16.35 4.94
C ASN A 173 -17.93 -15.69 5.90
N PHE A 174 -18.06 -15.99 7.19
CA PHE A 174 -17.10 -15.63 8.23
C PHE A 174 -16.60 -16.91 8.89
N TYR A 175 -15.87 -17.72 8.11
CA TYR A 175 -15.55 -19.14 8.34
C TYR A 175 -16.76 -20.09 8.38
N VAL A 176 -17.93 -19.58 8.75
CA VAL A 176 -19.22 -20.24 8.62
C VAL A 176 -20.18 -19.30 7.88
N PRO A 177 -21.16 -19.85 7.13
CA PRO A 177 -22.24 -19.04 6.56
C PRO A 177 -23.04 -18.38 7.67
N VAL A 178 -23.15 -17.05 7.62
CA VAL A 178 -23.95 -16.23 8.52
C VAL A 178 -24.96 -15.47 7.69
N ASP A 179 -26.22 -15.52 8.11
CA ASP A 179 -27.28 -14.71 7.52
C ASP A 179 -26.93 -13.23 7.66
N MET A 180 -26.80 -12.58 6.50
CA MET A 180 -26.35 -11.21 6.38
C MET A 180 -27.25 -10.24 7.14
N TYR A 181 -28.55 -10.57 7.23
CA TYR A 181 -29.61 -9.75 7.82
C TYR A 181 -29.98 -10.13 9.25
N ALA A 182 -29.22 -11.03 9.87
CA ALA A 182 -29.42 -11.39 11.26
C ALA A 182 -29.23 -10.16 12.18
N LYS A 183 -30.26 -9.81 12.96
CA LYS A 183 -30.23 -8.62 13.85
C LYS A 183 -28.99 -8.55 14.74
N LYS A 184 -28.56 -9.68 15.32
CA LYS A 184 -27.36 -9.76 16.18
C LYS A 184 -26.08 -9.43 15.39
N TRP A 185 -26.01 -9.87 14.14
CA TRP A 185 -24.90 -9.59 13.25
C TRP A 185 -24.83 -8.11 12.90
N HIS A 186 -25.97 -7.47 12.58
CA HIS A 186 -26.03 -6.03 12.36
C HIS A 186 -25.52 -5.22 13.55
N TYR A 187 -25.94 -5.56 14.78
CA TYR A 187 -25.44 -4.87 15.97
C TYR A 187 -23.93 -5.04 16.15
N PHE A 188 -23.42 -6.25 15.92
CA PHE A 188 -21.98 -6.53 15.97
C PHE A 188 -21.21 -5.69 14.96
N LEU A 189 -21.68 -5.63 13.71
CA LEU A 189 -21.03 -4.85 12.67
C LEU A 189 -21.05 -3.35 12.93
N ARG A 190 -22.18 -2.82 13.41
CA ARG A 190 -22.27 -1.42 13.81
C ARG A 190 -21.27 -1.09 14.92
N ALA A 191 -21.26 -1.89 15.99
CA ALA A 191 -20.32 -1.69 17.08
C ALA A 191 -18.86 -1.79 16.60
N SER A 192 -18.54 -2.79 15.77
CA SER A 192 -17.17 -3.02 15.29
C SER A 192 -16.68 -1.92 14.35
N SER A 193 -17.53 -1.35 13.50
CA SER A 193 -17.11 -0.26 12.60
C SER A 193 -16.84 1.05 13.36
N VAL A 194 -17.59 1.35 14.43
CA VAL A 194 -17.31 2.51 15.29
C VAL A 194 -16.00 2.31 16.04
N LEU A 195 -15.77 1.11 16.60
CA LEU A 195 -14.51 0.78 17.26
C LEU A 195 -13.34 0.86 16.28
N ALA A 196 -13.48 0.29 15.08
CA ALA A 196 -12.45 0.34 14.03
C ALA A 196 -12.15 1.78 13.60
N ALA A 197 -13.18 2.59 13.34
CA ALA A 197 -12.98 3.99 12.97
C ALA A 197 -12.34 4.80 14.10
N SER A 198 -12.76 4.60 15.36
CA SER A 198 -12.19 5.33 16.51
C SER A 198 -10.71 5.01 16.74
N THR A 199 -10.28 3.78 16.44
CA THR A 199 -8.89 3.35 16.64
C THR A 199 -8.00 3.70 15.46
N LEU A 200 -8.51 3.59 14.23
CA LEU A 200 -7.69 3.72 13.04
C LEU A 200 -7.74 5.12 12.45
N LEU A 201 -8.89 5.80 12.43
CA LEU A 201 -9.00 7.13 11.82
C LEU A 201 -7.97 8.13 12.38
N PRO A 202 -7.71 8.20 13.71
CA PRO A 202 -6.66 9.06 14.24
C PRO A 202 -5.27 8.66 13.75
N ALA A 203 -4.97 7.35 13.68
CA ALA A 203 -3.70 6.85 13.17
C ALA A 203 -3.51 7.20 11.69
N THR A 204 -4.59 7.13 10.90
CA THR A 204 -4.55 7.45 9.48
C THR A 204 -4.45 8.94 9.22
N VAL A 205 -5.22 9.76 9.94
CA VAL A 205 -5.12 11.22 9.88
C VAL A 205 -3.73 11.65 10.31
N LEU A 206 -3.20 11.09 11.40
CA LEU A 206 -1.84 11.34 11.84
C LEU A 206 -0.82 10.92 10.78
N GLY A 207 -0.97 9.73 10.17
CA GLY A 207 -0.08 9.25 9.11
C GLY A 207 -0.09 10.14 7.87
N VAL A 208 -1.27 10.61 7.45
CA VAL A 208 -1.42 11.54 6.32
C VAL A 208 -0.85 12.91 6.66
N VAL A 209 -1.15 13.44 7.85
CA VAL A 209 -0.61 14.72 8.32
C VAL A 209 0.91 14.65 8.45
N LEU A 210 1.45 13.59 9.04
CA LEU A 210 2.90 13.34 9.10
C LEU A 210 3.48 13.23 7.69
N TYR A 211 2.81 12.57 6.75
CA TYR A 211 3.29 12.53 5.37
C TYR A 211 3.37 13.92 4.73
N PHE A 212 2.32 14.73 4.82
CA PHE A 212 2.32 16.07 4.24
C PHE A 212 3.32 16.99 4.96
N ILE A 213 3.38 16.93 6.29
CA ILE A 213 4.32 17.70 7.07
C ILE A 213 5.74 17.26 6.74
N LEU A 214 6.09 15.97 6.85
CA LEU A 214 7.44 15.45 6.60
C LEU A 214 7.84 15.58 5.13
N GLY A 215 6.96 15.27 4.18
CA GLY A 215 7.23 15.46 2.76
C GLY A 215 7.51 16.92 2.40
N PHE A 216 6.82 17.86 3.07
CA PHE A 216 7.07 19.30 2.92
C PHE A 216 8.25 19.80 3.76
N TRP A 217 8.52 19.20 4.92
CA TRP A 217 9.59 19.57 5.86
C TRP A 217 10.96 19.00 5.50
N VAL A 218 11.03 17.81 4.89
CA VAL A 218 12.28 17.20 4.41
C VAL A 218 12.92 18.09 3.34
N GLU A 219 12.11 18.76 2.52
CA GLU A 219 12.57 19.81 1.61
C GLU A 219 13.06 21.07 2.34
N PHE A 220 12.56 21.34 3.56
CA PHE A 220 12.85 22.58 4.30
C PHE A 220 13.97 22.49 5.34
N LYS A 221 14.23 21.33 5.96
CA LYS A 221 15.23 21.23 7.05
C LYS A 221 15.93 19.86 7.13
N LYS A 222 17.14 19.79 6.57
CA LYS A 222 18.15 18.75 6.82
C LYS A 222 18.74 18.70 8.24
N LEU A 223 18.28 19.48 9.23
CA LEU A 223 19.11 19.77 10.42
C LEU A 223 18.55 19.52 11.82
N ASN A 224 17.28 19.11 12.07
CA ASN A 224 16.84 18.88 13.47
C ASN A 224 15.68 17.88 13.70
N ALA A 225 15.17 17.17 12.68
CA ALA A 225 13.98 16.32 12.82
C ALA A 225 14.23 14.90 13.38
N SER A 226 15.49 14.52 13.63
CA SER A 226 15.86 13.14 13.96
C SER A 226 15.42 12.69 15.37
N TYR A 227 15.35 13.59 16.35
CA TYR A 227 15.13 13.21 17.75
C TYR A 227 13.67 12.90 18.12
N THR A 228 12.69 13.61 17.55
CA THR A 228 11.28 13.44 17.91
C THR A 228 10.70 12.12 17.38
N ILE A 229 11.16 11.69 16.21
CA ILE A 229 10.73 10.43 15.59
C ILE A 229 11.29 9.24 16.38
N LEU A 230 12.56 9.32 16.81
CA LEU A 230 13.21 8.28 17.60
C LEU A 230 12.50 8.03 18.94
N PHE A 231 12.02 9.09 19.61
CA PHE A 231 11.28 8.98 20.87
C PHE A 231 9.95 8.23 20.73
N LEU A 232 9.18 8.50 19.67
CA LEU A 232 7.92 7.80 19.41
C LEU A 232 8.12 6.31 19.13
N ILE A 233 9.25 5.95 18.50
CA ILE A 233 9.61 4.57 18.15
C ILE A 233 10.00 3.76 19.39
N THR A 234 10.68 4.37 20.36
CA THR A 234 11.10 3.66 21.59
C THR A 234 9.94 3.21 22.50
N LEU A 235 8.72 3.70 22.26
CA LEU A 235 7.52 3.28 23.00
C LEU A 235 6.91 1.97 22.48
N LEU A 236 7.32 1.46 21.31
CA LEU A 236 6.83 0.19 20.77
C LEU A 236 7.62 -0.99 21.37
N PRO A 237 6.95 -2.00 21.96
CA PRO A 237 7.62 -3.14 22.59
C PRO A 237 8.41 -3.96 21.56
N THR A 238 9.71 -4.13 21.80
CA THR A 238 10.68 -4.78 20.89
C THR A 238 10.88 -6.28 21.15
N THR A 239 10.01 -6.92 21.94
CA THR A 239 10.28 -8.26 22.50
C THR A 239 10.08 -9.43 21.53
N PHE A 240 9.52 -9.22 20.35
CA PHE A 240 9.36 -10.26 19.31
C PHE A 240 10.11 -9.87 18.04
N SER A 241 10.68 -10.86 17.34
CA SER A 241 11.21 -10.65 15.98
C SER A 241 10.07 -10.12 15.11
N PRO A 242 10.10 -8.82 14.75
CA PRO A 242 8.97 -8.16 14.11
C PRO A 242 8.54 -8.95 12.87
N THR A 243 9.52 -9.34 12.04
CA THR A 243 9.33 -10.03 10.78
C THR A 243 8.50 -11.31 10.89
N ILE A 244 8.81 -12.20 11.85
CA ILE A 244 8.10 -13.49 11.97
C ILE A 244 6.64 -13.26 12.36
N SER A 245 6.38 -12.40 13.34
CA SER A 245 5.02 -12.09 13.76
C SER A 245 4.22 -11.50 12.60
N TYR A 246 4.83 -10.66 11.78
CA TYR A 246 4.14 -10.00 10.67
C TYR A 246 3.89 -10.93 9.50
N THR A 247 4.82 -11.82 9.20
CA THR A 247 4.57 -12.89 8.22
C THR A 247 3.40 -13.76 8.65
N LEU A 248 3.34 -14.16 9.93
CA LEU A 248 2.24 -15.00 10.44
C LEU A 248 0.90 -14.28 10.38
N VAL A 249 0.84 -13.02 10.84
CA VAL A 249 -0.37 -12.19 10.74
C VAL A 249 -0.76 -11.99 9.27
N GLY A 250 0.22 -11.73 8.40
CA GLY A 250 -0.01 -11.52 6.98
C GLY A 250 -0.54 -12.76 6.27
N LEU A 251 0.02 -13.93 6.59
CA LEU A 251 -0.44 -15.22 6.08
C LEU A 251 -1.85 -15.54 6.57
N PHE A 252 -2.12 -15.33 7.86
CA PHE A 252 -3.45 -15.51 8.43
C PHE A 252 -4.48 -14.62 7.75
N ALA A 253 -4.17 -13.35 7.54
CA ALA A 253 -5.03 -12.40 6.85
C ALA A 253 -5.27 -12.78 5.38
N LEU A 254 -4.24 -13.22 4.64
CA LEU A 254 -4.39 -13.70 3.27
C LEU A 254 -5.33 -14.92 3.21
N VAL A 255 -5.07 -15.93 4.03
CA VAL A 255 -5.90 -17.16 4.06
C VAL A 255 -7.33 -16.83 4.46
N SER A 256 -7.53 -15.98 5.46
CA SER A 256 -8.85 -15.57 5.91
C SER A 256 -9.60 -14.78 4.84
N GLY A 257 -8.93 -13.84 4.16
CA GLY A 257 -9.51 -13.09 3.06
C GLY A 257 -9.97 -13.99 1.92
N ILE A 258 -9.15 -14.98 1.51
CA ILE A 258 -9.54 -15.98 0.51
C ILE A 258 -10.79 -16.76 0.98
N ILE A 259 -10.76 -17.30 2.20
CA ILE A 259 -11.89 -18.10 2.74
C ILE A 259 -13.17 -17.27 2.78
N TRP A 260 -13.12 -16.01 3.23
CA TRP A 260 -14.29 -15.17 3.36
C TRP A 260 -14.82 -14.74 1.99
N THR A 261 -13.95 -14.31 1.08
CA THR A 261 -14.34 -13.92 -0.28
C THR A 261 -14.91 -15.10 -1.07
N GLU A 262 -14.16 -16.18 -1.24
CA GLU A 262 -14.59 -17.33 -2.05
C GLU A 262 -15.76 -18.06 -1.40
N GLY A 263 -15.78 -18.13 -0.06
CA GLY A 263 -16.92 -18.67 0.67
C GLY A 263 -18.19 -17.85 0.47
N THR A 264 -18.10 -16.52 0.48
CA THR A 264 -19.27 -15.65 0.26
C THR A 264 -19.78 -15.78 -1.19
N ILE A 265 -18.88 -15.78 -2.18
CA ILE A 265 -19.25 -16.00 -3.59
C ILE A 265 -19.95 -17.35 -3.76
N ARG A 266 -19.39 -18.41 -3.17
CA ARG A 266 -19.92 -19.77 -3.28
C ARG A 266 -21.27 -19.94 -2.60
N VAL A 267 -21.45 -19.43 -1.37
CA VAL A 267 -22.70 -19.64 -0.61
C VAL A 267 -23.88 -18.93 -1.26
N ASN A 268 -23.67 -17.79 -1.92
CA ASN A 268 -24.74 -17.08 -2.64
C ASN A 268 -24.83 -17.44 -4.13
N ASN A 269 -24.06 -18.41 -4.62
CA ASN A 269 -24.00 -18.79 -6.04
C ASN A 269 -23.84 -17.59 -6.99
N ILE A 270 -22.98 -16.62 -6.64
CA ILE A 270 -22.83 -15.40 -7.44
C ILE A 270 -22.30 -15.76 -8.83
N ASP A 271 -23.09 -15.46 -9.86
CA ASP A 271 -22.74 -15.68 -11.25
C ASP A 271 -21.75 -14.61 -11.72
N LEU A 272 -20.54 -15.06 -12.03
CA LEU A 272 -19.46 -14.24 -12.59
C LEU A 272 -19.13 -14.67 -14.03
N SER A 273 -20.00 -15.44 -14.69
CA SER A 273 -19.74 -15.91 -16.06
C SER A 273 -19.65 -14.77 -17.09
N GLY A 274 -20.38 -13.67 -16.86
CA GLY A 274 -20.27 -12.45 -17.67
C GLY A 274 -18.95 -11.69 -17.47
N ALA A 275 -18.24 -11.94 -16.37
CA ALA A 275 -16.99 -11.29 -16.01
C ALA A 275 -15.79 -11.95 -16.71
N THR A 276 -15.69 -11.79 -18.03
CA THR A 276 -14.56 -12.30 -18.81
C THR A 276 -13.23 -11.64 -18.40
N ILE A 277 -12.13 -12.39 -18.44
CA ILE A 277 -10.77 -11.87 -18.18
C ILE A 277 -10.39 -10.75 -19.17
N SER A 278 -11.03 -10.70 -20.34
CA SER A 278 -10.88 -9.62 -21.31
C SER A 278 -11.48 -8.28 -20.89
N SER A 279 -12.28 -8.23 -19.83
CA SER A 279 -12.72 -6.97 -19.24
C SER A 279 -11.50 -6.15 -18.77
N SER A 280 -11.54 -4.84 -19.03
CA SER A 280 -10.39 -3.97 -18.78
C SER A 280 -9.98 -3.94 -17.30
N GLY A 281 -10.94 -3.97 -16.36
CA GLY A 281 -10.66 -3.99 -14.93
C GLY A 281 -9.86 -5.23 -14.51
N GLN A 282 -10.27 -6.40 -15.00
CA GLN A 282 -9.60 -7.67 -14.69
C GLN A 282 -8.23 -7.79 -15.37
N LEU A 283 -8.13 -7.44 -16.65
CA LEU A 283 -6.88 -7.52 -17.40
C LEU A 283 -5.83 -6.56 -16.85
N ILE A 284 -6.20 -5.30 -16.58
CA ILE A 284 -5.28 -4.30 -16.03
C ILE A 284 -4.74 -4.75 -14.67
N SER A 285 -5.60 -5.27 -13.79
CA SER A 285 -5.18 -5.79 -12.50
C SER A 285 -4.16 -6.93 -12.62
N LEU A 286 -4.37 -7.85 -13.56
CA LEU A 286 -3.44 -8.96 -13.82
C LEU A 286 -2.10 -8.46 -14.36
N ILE A 287 -2.12 -7.52 -15.31
CA ILE A 287 -0.92 -6.91 -15.86
C ILE A 287 -0.12 -6.21 -14.75
N VAL A 288 -0.77 -5.38 -13.94
CA VAL A 288 -0.14 -4.70 -12.79
C VAL A 288 0.48 -5.72 -11.83
N THR A 289 -0.21 -6.83 -11.57
CA THR A 289 0.31 -7.91 -10.70
C THR A 289 1.55 -8.56 -11.27
N ILE A 290 1.56 -8.90 -12.56
CA ILE A 290 2.69 -9.53 -13.24
C ILE A 290 3.93 -8.60 -13.16
N PHE A 291 3.77 -7.34 -13.52
CA PHE A 291 4.87 -6.37 -13.53
C PHE A 291 5.42 -6.06 -12.13
N THR A 292 4.59 -6.14 -11.09
CA THR A 292 5.02 -5.88 -9.71
C THR A 292 5.55 -7.12 -9.00
N SER A 293 5.05 -8.31 -9.33
CA SER A 293 5.39 -9.56 -8.62
C SER A 293 6.60 -10.28 -9.21
N ILE A 294 6.73 -10.34 -10.54
CA ILE A 294 7.83 -11.06 -11.21
C ILE A 294 9.22 -10.58 -10.76
N PRO A 295 9.52 -9.27 -10.71
CA PRO A 295 10.85 -8.81 -10.30
C PRO A 295 11.21 -9.24 -8.87
N ILE A 296 10.23 -9.25 -7.97
CA ILE A 296 10.40 -9.64 -6.57
C ILE A 296 10.67 -11.15 -6.49
N LEU A 297 9.83 -11.96 -7.13
CA LEU A 297 9.99 -13.41 -7.16
C LEU A 297 11.33 -13.83 -7.81
N TRP A 298 11.74 -13.15 -8.89
CA TRP A 298 13.03 -13.39 -9.54
C TRP A 298 14.21 -13.06 -8.63
N THR A 299 14.14 -11.95 -7.90
CA THR A 299 15.19 -11.57 -6.94
C THR A 299 15.32 -12.60 -5.81
N ILE A 300 14.20 -13.08 -5.29
CA ILE A 300 14.15 -14.12 -4.26
C ILE A 300 14.72 -15.45 -4.80
N PHE A 301 14.35 -15.81 -6.02
CA PHE A 301 14.89 -16.98 -6.71
C PHE A 301 16.42 -16.89 -6.83
N LEU A 302 16.96 -15.77 -7.32
CA LEU A 302 18.40 -15.58 -7.43
C LEU A 302 19.12 -15.62 -6.07
N ALA A 303 18.55 -15.00 -5.04
CA ALA A 303 19.08 -15.04 -3.68
C ALA A 303 19.22 -16.48 -3.17
N PHE A 304 18.19 -17.29 -3.39
CA PHE A 304 18.17 -18.70 -3.00
C PHE A 304 19.26 -19.52 -3.68
N PHE A 305 19.47 -19.33 -5.00
CA PHE A 305 20.45 -20.12 -5.77
C PHE A 305 21.89 -19.65 -5.60
N THR A 306 22.12 -18.35 -5.41
CA THR A 306 23.48 -17.81 -5.28
C THR A 306 24.03 -17.90 -3.86
N GLY A 307 23.19 -18.19 -2.87
CA GLY A 307 23.56 -18.20 -1.44
C GLY A 307 23.99 -16.83 -0.91
N GLY A 308 23.86 -15.77 -1.72
CA GLY A 308 24.21 -14.40 -1.37
C GLY A 308 22.97 -13.62 -0.92
N ASN A 309 23.18 -12.69 0.03
CA ASN A 309 22.14 -11.72 0.36
C ASN A 309 21.87 -10.86 -0.90
N PRO A 310 20.63 -10.82 -1.40
CA PRO A 310 20.30 -10.07 -2.60
C PRO A 310 20.54 -8.58 -2.35
N GLN A 311 21.46 -7.98 -3.10
CA GLN A 311 21.53 -6.53 -3.17
C GLN A 311 20.44 -6.02 -4.13
N PRO A 312 19.65 -5.00 -3.76
CA PRO A 312 18.64 -4.42 -4.64
C PRO A 312 19.28 -3.98 -5.96
N ALA A 313 18.67 -4.35 -7.10
CA ALA A 313 19.19 -4.05 -8.44
C ALA A 313 19.40 -2.54 -8.70
N GLU A 314 18.68 -1.67 -7.97
CA GLU A 314 18.80 -0.20 -8.05
C GLU A 314 20.22 0.28 -7.68
N ASN A 315 20.95 -0.42 -6.81
CA ASN A 315 22.32 -0.07 -6.45
C ASN A 315 23.36 -0.48 -7.52
N GLN A 316 23.02 -1.37 -8.45
CA GLN A 316 23.97 -1.79 -9.49
C GLN A 316 24.11 -0.75 -10.62
N GLN A 317 23.11 0.12 -10.82
CA GLN A 317 23.18 1.14 -11.86
C GLN A 317 24.16 2.27 -11.56
N HIS A 318 24.35 2.62 -10.28
CA HIS A 318 25.31 3.65 -9.89
C HIS A 318 26.77 3.18 -9.88
N VAL A 319 27.03 1.89 -9.68
CA VAL A 319 28.40 1.36 -9.64
C VAL A 319 29.02 1.29 -11.04
N ASN A 320 28.21 1.11 -12.08
CA ASN A 320 28.72 0.99 -13.45
C ASN A 320 28.96 2.32 -14.16
N THR A 321 28.56 3.46 -13.58
CA THR A 321 28.78 4.79 -14.18
C THR A 321 30.02 5.51 -13.64
N SER A 322 30.70 4.97 -12.63
CA SER A 322 31.89 5.59 -12.02
C SER A 322 33.23 5.00 -12.50
N ALA A 323 33.23 4.02 -13.41
CA ALA A 323 34.42 3.23 -13.71
C ALA A 323 35.23 3.65 -14.95
N GLU A 324 34.75 4.56 -15.80
CA GLU A 324 35.51 4.95 -17.01
C GLU A 324 35.36 6.44 -17.31
N GLU A 325 36.03 7.29 -16.53
CA GLU A 325 36.56 8.52 -17.08
C GLU A 325 38.00 8.23 -17.52
N PRO A 326 38.26 8.00 -18.82
CA PRO A 326 39.61 7.81 -19.30
C PRO A 326 40.36 9.12 -19.09
N THR A 327 41.30 9.12 -18.14
CA THR A 327 42.34 10.14 -18.03
C THR A 327 43.18 10.11 -19.30
N ASN A 328 42.70 10.83 -20.31
CA ASN A 328 43.42 11.04 -21.56
C ASN A 328 44.54 12.04 -21.25
N GLY A 329 45.76 11.52 -21.24
CA GLY A 329 46.96 12.33 -21.11
C GLY A 329 47.18 13.23 -22.32
N THR A 330 47.45 14.50 -22.03
CA THR A 330 48.27 15.46 -22.78
C THR A 330 48.38 16.67 -21.83
N ASP A 331 49.49 17.36 -21.62
CA ASP A 331 50.85 17.27 -22.11
C ASP A 331 51.75 18.18 -21.23
N LEU A 332 53.02 17.80 -21.14
CA LEU A 332 54.25 18.58 -20.92
C LEU A 332 54.28 19.99 -20.28
N ARG A 333 55.23 20.08 -19.32
CA ARG A 333 56.31 21.09 -19.13
C ARG A 333 56.05 22.40 -18.35
N HIS A 334 57.05 22.63 -17.47
CA HIS A 334 57.60 23.91 -16.98
C HIS A 334 56.85 24.70 -15.92
N GLN A 335 57.31 24.59 -14.66
CA GLN A 335 57.95 25.64 -13.85
C GLN A 335 58.12 25.08 -12.42
N GLU A 336 59.32 24.68 -12.01
CA GLU A 336 60.39 25.53 -11.50
C GLU A 336 60.02 26.24 -10.18
N ARG A 337 60.39 25.57 -9.07
CA ARG A 337 61.23 26.08 -7.97
C ARG A 337 60.80 27.38 -7.26
N GLU A 338 60.39 27.23 -6.00
CA GLU A 338 60.75 28.03 -4.80
C GLU A 338 59.90 27.48 -3.64
N ASN A 339 60.39 26.67 -2.70
CA ASN A 339 61.41 26.93 -1.68
C ASN A 339 61.21 28.24 -0.93
N GLN A 340 60.30 28.27 0.05
CA GLN A 340 60.41 29.20 1.18
C GLN A 340 59.65 28.75 2.44
N THR A 341 60.47 28.47 3.46
CA THR A 341 60.34 28.90 4.87
C THR A 341 59.16 28.46 5.74
N VAL A 342 59.51 27.49 6.60
CA VAL A 342 59.22 27.43 8.03
C VAL A 342 59.02 28.80 8.69
N GLY A 343 57.95 28.93 9.47
CA GLY A 343 57.77 29.96 10.51
C GLY A 343 56.52 29.68 11.37
N PRO A 344 56.64 29.53 12.70
CA PRO A 344 55.51 29.30 13.60
C PRO A 344 54.99 30.63 14.16
N VAL A 345 53.67 30.85 14.23
CA VAL A 345 53.09 32.03 14.90
C VAL A 345 51.86 31.66 15.74
N MET A 346 52.12 31.70 17.04
CA MET A 346 51.34 32.22 18.17
C MET A 346 49.86 31.87 18.40
N ALA A 347 49.68 31.34 19.62
CA ALA A 347 48.47 31.41 20.43
C ALA A 347 47.95 32.85 20.57
N GLY A 348 46.67 33.03 20.25
CA GLY A 348 45.89 34.23 20.49
C GLY A 348 44.90 33.99 21.63
N HIS A 349 45.12 34.74 22.70
CA HIS A 349 44.35 34.83 23.94
C HIS A 349 43.18 35.80 23.76
N LEU A 350 41.94 35.42 24.10
CA LEU A 350 40.77 36.27 24.34
C LEU A 350 39.78 35.40 25.17
N GLY A 351 39.34 35.71 26.39
CA GLY A 351 39.21 37.01 27.04
C GLY A 351 37.73 37.41 27.11
N ILE A 352 37.03 36.83 28.09
CA ILE A 352 35.92 37.38 28.92
C ILE A 352 34.93 38.35 28.26
N ASP A 353 33.62 38.03 28.29
CA ASP A 353 32.65 38.98 28.87
C ASP A 353 31.43 38.28 29.49
N ALA A 354 31.28 38.45 30.79
CA ALA A 354 30.12 38.05 31.58
C ALA A 354 29.45 39.36 32.04
N GLY A 355 28.45 39.80 31.28
CA GLY A 355 27.65 40.98 31.59
C GLY A 355 26.29 40.59 32.16
N ASN A 356 26.09 40.89 33.45
CA ASN A 356 24.82 40.93 34.16
C ASN A 356 23.72 41.65 33.37
N ILE A 357 22.51 41.08 33.38
CA ILE A 357 21.27 41.88 33.39
C ILE A 357 20.34 41.31 34.46
N VAL A 358 19.89 42.23 35.30
CA VAL A 358 18.95 42.16 36.43
C VAL A 358 17.54 41.82 35.97
#